data_AF-A0AAQ4NWL1-F1
#
_entry.id   AF-A0AAQ4NWL1-F1
#
_cell.length_a   1.000
_cell.length_b   1.000
_cell.length_c   1.000
_cell.angle_alpha   90.00
_cell.angle_beta   90.00
_cell.angle_gamma   90.00
#
_symmetry.space_group_name_H-M   'P 1'
#
loop_
_entity.id
_entity.type
_entity.pdbx_description
1 polymer ?
#
loop_
_entity_poly.entity_id
_entity_poly.type
_entity_poly.pdbx_seq_one_letter_code
_entity_poly.pdbx_strand_id
1 'polypeptide(L)'
;MLRIYLIVFQRQKQWQPDVEWTEQFAGAVMYPTALNEKWVPPPWNDKDPPAEKDVSNLTINFGPQHPAAHGVLRLVLELSGESVKKCDPHIGLLHRGTEKLIEYKTYLQALPYFDRLDYVSMMCNEEAYSLAVEKLLNIQAPPRAEWIRVLYGEMTRILNHIMAVTTHALDIGAMTPFFWLFEEREKMFEFYERVSGARMHAAYIRPGGVHQDLPLGLMDDIYVWCKNFSIRIDELEEMLTNNRIWKNRTVDIGVVTAEEALNYGFSGVMLRGSGIKWDLRKSQPYDKYDQVEFDVPIGSKGDCYDRYLCRVEEMRQSLRIMHQALNKMPEGEIKVDDAKIAPPKRSEMKRF
;
A
#
# COMPACT_ATOMS: atom_id res chain seq x y z
N MET A 1 7.56 -47.45 87.36
CA MET A 1 8.69 -48.33 87.77
C MET A 1 9.55 -48.54 86.53
N LEU A 2 10.84 -48.23 86.45
CA LEU A 2 11.87 -48.02 87.45
C LEU A 2 12.90 -46.99 86.96
N ARG A 3 13.32 -46.16 87.91
CA ARG A 3 14.51 -45.31 87.89
C ARG A 3 15.73 -46.06 87.35
N ILE A 4 16.38 -45.50 86.33
CA ILE A 4 17.84 -45.42 86.31
C ILE A 4 18.17 -43.93 86.14
N TYR A 5 18.84 -43.44 87.17
CA TYR A 5 19.25 -42.07 87.36
C TYR A 5 20.27 -41.63 86.29
N LEU A 6 20.19 -40.36 85.90
CA LEU A 6 21.33 -39.47 85.65
C LEU A 6 22.70 -40.17 85.56
N ILE A 7 23.06 -40.61 84.35
CA ILE A 7 24.46 -40.85 83.98
C ILE A 7 24.74 -40.03 82.73
N VAL A 8 25.15 -38.79 83.02
CA VAL A 8 26.25 -38.08 82.37
C VAL A 8 26.11 -37.78 80.87
N PHE A 9 25.87 -36.50 80.61
CA PHE A 9 26.44 -35.65 79.58
C PHE A 9 27.96 -35.90 79.33
N GLN A 10 28.42 -37.11 79.00
CA GLN A 10 29.83 -37.44 78.69
C GLN A 10 29.95 -38.69 77.78
N ARG A 11 29.24 -38.71 76.66
CA ARG A 11 29.65 -39.50 75.48
C ARG A 11 29.99 -38.60 74.29
N GLN A 12 30.53 -37.42 74.58
CA GLN A 12 31.09 -36.47 73.61
C GLN A 12 32.61 -36.36 73.81
N LYS A 13 33.33 -37.48 73.66
CA LYS A 13 34.80 -37.52 73.71
C LYS A 13 35.44 -38.12 72.46
N GLN A 14 34.67 -38.26 71.39
CA GLN A 14 35.22 -38.57 70.07
C GLN A 14 35.24 -37.27 69.28
N TRP A 15 36.43 -36.89 68.82
CA TRP A 15 36.61 -35.69 68.00
C TRP A 15 35.71 -35.78 66.75
N GLN A 16 34.95 -34.73 66.49
CA GLN A 16 34.16 -34.55 65.29
C GLN A 16 34.78 -33.41 64.49
N PRO A 17 34.75 -33.46 63.16
CA PRO A 17 35.25 -32.38 62.33
C PRO A 17 34.40 -31.12 62.53
N ASP A 18 35.06 -30.02 62.89
CA ASP A 18 34.46 -28.69 62.94
C ASP A 18 34.26 -28.14 61.50
N VAL A 19 33.52 -27.02 61.35
CA VAL A 19 33.24 -26.43 60.02
C VAL A 19 34.54 -26.11 59.27
N GLU A 20 35.55 -25.57 59.98
CA GLU A 20 36.88 -25.30 59.43
C GLU A 20 37.58 -26.55 58.89
N TRP A 21 37.36 -27.72 59.52
CA TRP A 21 37.88 -28.99 59.03
C TRP A 21 37.17 -29.42 57.76
N THR A 22 35.85 -29.22 57.65
CA THR A 22 35.08 -29.60 56.45
C THR A 22 35.35 -28.70 55.25
N GLU A 23 35.61 -27.41 55.45
CA GLU A 23 35.91 -26.46 54.38
C GLU A 23 37.23 -26.77 53.65
N GLN A 24 38.20 -27.39 54.35
CA GLN A 24 39.46 -27.87 53.76
C GLN A 24 39.23 -28.92 52.67
N PHE A 25 38.11 -29.64 52.68
CA PHE A 25 37.74 -30.65 51.66
C PHE A 25 36.75 -30.13 50.61
N ALA A 26 36.25 -28.91 50.76
CA ALA A 26 35.19 -28.35 49.91
C ALA A 26 35.70 -27.51 48.72
N GLY A 27 37.01 -27.25 48.67
CA GLY A 27 37.63 -26.49 47.58
C GLY A 27 37.70 -27.27 46.25
N ALA A 28 38.01 -26.57 45.15
CA ALA A 28 38.22 -27.20 43.85
C ALA A 28 39.43 -28.16 43.84
N VAL A 29 40.41 -27.93 44.72
CA VAL A 29 41.61 -28.75 44.89
C VAL A 29 41.94 -28.89 46.38
N MET A 30 42.53 -30.03 46.75
CA MET A 30 42.90 -30.32 48.14
C MET A 30 44.09 -29.48 48.66
N TYR A 31 44.97 -29.04 47.76
CA TYR A 31 46.13 -28.20 48.10
C TYR A 31 46.20 -27.00 47.15
N PRO A 32 45.76 -25.80 47.57
CA PRO A 32 45.84 -24.61 46.74
C PRO A 32 47.30 -24.18 46.57
N THR A 33 47.71 -23.99 45.32
CA THR A 33 49.00 -23.42 44.94
C THR A 33 48.76 -22.12 44.17
N ALA A 34 49.80 -21.28 43.97
CA ALA A 34 49.68 -20.03 43.22
C ALA A 34 49.16 -20.20 41.77
N LEU A 35 49.22 -21.42 41.22
CA LEU A 35 48.68 -21.75 39.90
C LEU A 35 47.18 -22.10 39.93
N ASN A 36 46.70 -22.70 41.02
CA ASN A 36 45.35 -23.29 41.11
C ASN A 36 44.36 -22.42 41.90
N GLU A 37 44.80 -21.25 42.38
CA GLU A 37 44.00 -20.31 43.17
C GLU A 37 42.74 -19.81 42.44
N LYS A 38 42.75 -19.83 41.11
CA LYS A 38 41.63 -19.36 40.27
C LYS A 38 40.53 -20.42 40.05
N TRP A 39 40.72 -21.65 40.51
CA TRP A 39 39.77 -22.73 40.26
C TRP A 39 38.64 -22.68 41.29
N VAL A 40 37.42 -22.45 40.78
CA VAL A 40 36.19 -22.48 41.57
C VAL A 40 35.62 -23.89 41.52
N PRO A 41 35.06 -24.45 42.62
CA PRO A 41 34.37 -25.73 42.56
C PRO A 41 33.26 -25.70 41.50
N PRO A 42 33.00 -26.82 40.81
CA PRO A 42 31.96 -26.87 39.80
C PRO A 42 30.60 -26.54 40.40
N PRO A 43 29.68 -25.95 39.62
CA PRO A 43 28.29 -25.81 40.03
C PRO A 43 27.70 -27.15 40.47
N TRP A 44 26.89 -27.17 41.54
CA TRP A 44 26.28 -28.41 42.07
C TRP A 44 25.43 -29.19 41.05
N ASN A 45 24.99 -28.53 39.98
CA ASN A 45 24.19 -29.11 38.90
C ASN A 45 25.03 -29.52 37.67
N ASP A 46 26.36 -29.42 37.75
CA ASP A 46 27.32 -29.66 36.65
C ASP A 46 26.98 -28.91 35.35
N LYS A 47 26.23 -27.81 35.47
CA LYS A 47 25.83 -26.97 34.35
C LYS A 47 26.35 -25.57 34.59
N ASP A 48 27.29 -25.17 33.74
CA ASP A 48 27.66 -23.78 33.63
C ASP A 48 26.42 -22.95 33.26
N PRO A 49 26.27 -21.74 33.81
CA PRO A 49 25.25 -20.83 33.34
C PRO A 49 25.42 -20.69 31.83
N PRO A 50 24.35 -20.87 31.03
CA PRO A 50 24.48 -20.77 29.58
C PRO A 50 25.05 -19.39 29.26
N ALA A 51 26.18 -19.36 28.56
CA ALA A 51 26.67 -18.12 28.00
C ALA A 51 25.64 -17.66 26.96
N GLU A 52 24.82 -16.68 27.32
CA GLU A 52 23.93 -15.98 26.39
C GLU A 52 24.80 -15.24 25.38
N LYS A 53 25.25 -15.95 24.36
CA LYS A 53 25.83 -15.35 23.17
C LYS A 53 24.65 -14.83 22.39
N ASP A 54 24.37 -13.54 22.51
CA ASP A 54 23.42 -12.86 21.63
C ASP A 54 23.86 -13.08 20.19
N VAL A 55 23.19 -13.99 19.49
CA VAL A 55 23.37 -14.16 18.06
C VAL A 55 22.79 -12.91 17.42
N SER A 56 23.66 -12.02 16.95
CA SER A 56 23.23 -10.82 16.22
C SER A 56 22.42 -11.24 15.00
N ASN A 57 21.17 -10.80 14.90
CA ASN A 57 20.36 -10.99 13.71
C ASN A 57 21.09 -10.38 12.49
N LEU A 58 20.94 -10.99 11.32
CA LEU A 58 21.53 -10.45 10.10
C LEU A 58 20.74 -9.21 9.69
N THR A 59 21.40 -8.06 9.64
CA THR A 59 20.81 -6.85 9.09
C THR A 59 21.14 -6.72 7.60
N ILE A 60 20.13 -6.81 6.73
CA ILE A 60 20.28 -6.58 5.29
C ILE A 60 19.76 -5.19 4.95
N ASN A 61 20.59 -4.39 4.30
CA ASN A 61 20.18 -3.11 3.75
C ASN A 61 19.84 -3.28 2.27
N PHE A 62 18.55 -3.34 1.97
CA PHE A 62 18.05 -3.37 0.61
C PHE A 62 18.10 -1.94 0.04
N GLY A 63 19.05 -1.71 -0.85
CA GLY A 63 19.35 -0.39 -1.39
C GLY A 63 18.32 0.08 -2.45
N PRO A 64 18.31 1.40 -2.74
CA PRO A 64 17.33 2.03 -3.63
C PRO A 64 17.47 1.68 -5.12
N GLN A 65 18.51 0.93 -5.52
CA GLN A 65 18.77 0.59 -6.93
C GLN A 65 18.03 -0.67 -7.38
N HIS A 66 17.51 -1.48 -6.46
CA HIS A 66 16.99 -2.80 -6.79
C HIS A 66 15.66 -2.70 -7.57
N PRO A 67 15.46 -3.48 -8.66
CA PRO A 67 14.23 -3.43 -9.47
C PRO A 67 12.93 -3.59 -8.66
N ALA A 68 12.91 -4.53 -7.71
CA ALA A 68 11.77 -4.77 -6.81
C ALA A 68 11.47 -3.63 -5.81
N ALA A 69 12.25 -2.54 -5.81
CA ALA A 69 11.93 -1.34 -5.05
C ALA A 69 10.92 -0.44 -5.79
N HIS A 70 10.65 -0.71 -7.09
CA HIS A 70 9.72 0.02 -7.96
C HIS A 70 9.79 1.55 -7.79
N GLY A 71 11.00 2.08 -7.85
CA GLY A 71 11.30 3.47 -7.55
C GLY A 71 12.49 3.55 -6.61
N VAL A 72 12.39 4.40 -5.59
CA VAL A 72 13.49 4.67 -4.68
C VAL A 72 13.03 4.37 -3.25
N LEU A 73 13.22 3.12 -2.83
CA LEU A 73 12.89 2.64 -1.49
C LEU A 73 14.12 1.98 -0.87
N ARG A 74 14.41 2.31 0.38
CA ARG A 74 15.45 1.65 1.17
C ARG A 74 14.79 0.88 2.30
N LEU A 75 15.03 -0.43 2.37
CA LEU A 75 14.53 -1.27 3.46
C LEU A 75 15.70 -1.76 4.31
N VAL A 76 15.66 -1.51 5.61
CA VAL A 76 16.57 -2.15 6.57
C VAL A 76 15.81 -3.33 7.18
N LEU A 77 16.24 -4.53 6.82
CA LEU A 77 15.61 -5.78 7.23
C LEU A 77 16.46 -6.45 8.30
N GLU A 78 15.87 -6.72 9.46
CA GLU A 78 16.47 -7.59 10.47
C GLU A 78 15.94 -9.01 10.27
N LEU A 79 16.83 -9.91 9.85
CA LEU A 79 16.50 -11.28 9.49
C LEU A 79 17.03 -12.27 10.52
N SER A 80 16.23 -13.29 10.76
CA SER A 80 16.58 -14.48 11.52
C SER A 80 16.47 -15.69 10.61
N GLY A 81 17.56 -16.00 9.91
CA GLY A 81 17.54 -16.95 8.79
C GLY A 81 16.71 -16.39 7.64
N GLU A 82 15.65 -17.11 7.26
CA GLU A 82 14.70 -16.69 6.21
C GLU A 82 13.52 -15.86 6.73
N SER A 83 13.35 -15.80 8.06
CA SER A 83 12.24 -15.06 8.69
C SER A 83 12.60 -13.59 8.91
N VAL A 84 11.66 -12.70 8.59
CA VAL A 84 11.80 -11.26 8.86
C VAL A 84 11.31 -10.98 10.27
N LYS A 85 12.20 -10.49 11.15
CA LYS A 85 11.82 -10.03 12.49
C LYS A 85 11.34 -8.59 12.49
N LYS A 86 12.03 -7.73 11.75
CA LYS A 86 11.73 -6.30 11.66
C LYS A 86 12.05 -5.79 10.26
N CYS A 87 11.21 -4.88 9.77
CA CYS A 87 11.41 -4.18 8.51
C CYS A 87 11.21 -2.69 8.76
N ASP A 88 12.28 -1.91 8.58
CA ASP A 88 12.25 -0.46 8.71
C ASP A 88 12.36 0.17 7.30
N PRO A 89 11.24 0.63 6.72
CA PRO A 89 11.24 1.31 5.43
C PRO A 89 11.67 2.77 5.57
N HIS A 90 12.85 3.10 5.05
CA HIS A 90 13.31 4.47 4.91
C HIS A 90 12.78 5.07 3.61
N ILE A 91 11.78 5.92 3.75
CA ILE A 91 11.19 6.72 2.67
C ILE A 91 11.75 8.15 2.68
N GLY A 92 11.34 8.97 1.71
CA GLY A 92 11.74 10.39 1.62
C GLY A 92 12.83 10.69 0.60
N LEU A 93 13.38 9.68 -0.07
CA LEU A 93 14.36 9.87 -1.16
C LEU A 93 13.75 10.60 -2.37
N LEU A 94 12.43 10.54 -2.54
CA LEU A 94 11.66 11.30 -3.53
C LEU A 94 10.91 12.49 -2.91
N HIS A 95 11.24 12.90 -1.68
CA HIS A 95 10.61 14.08 -1.07
C HIS A 95 11.07 15.35 -1.80
N ARG A 96 10.12 16.08 -2.38
CA ARG A 96 10.38 17.29 -3.21
C ARG A 96 9.91 18.58 -2.58
N GLY A 97 9.42 18.56 -1.33
CA GLY A 97 8.83 19.74 -0.68
C GLY A 97 7.63 20.32 -1.44
N THR A 98 6.79 19.46 -2.02
CA THR A 98 5.66 19.87 -2.89
C THR A 98 4.68 20.79 -2.18
N GLU A 99 4.33 20.50 -0.92
CA GLU A 99 3.43 21.35 -0.11
C GLU A 99 3.95 22.78 0.03
N LYS A 100 5.26 22.95 0.28
CA LYS A 100 5.91 24.26 0.39
C LYS A 100 5.94 25.01 -0.93
N LEU A 101 6.09 24.30 -2.05
CA LEU A 101 6.02 24.92 -3.38
C LEU A 101 4.61 25.37 -3.74
N ILE A 102 3.59 24.67 -3.23
CA ILE A 102 2.18 25.04 -3.41
C ILE A 102 1.84 26.33 -2.66
N GLU A 103 2.39 26.55 -1.46
CA GLU A 103 2.17 27.79 -0.68
C GLU A 103 2.56 29.06 -1.45
N TYR A 104 3.61 29.01 -2.27
CA TYR A 104 4.07 30.16 -3.06
C TYR A 104 3.37 30.31 -4.42
N LYS A 105 2.38 29.47 -4.73
CA LYS A 105 1.71 29.43 -6.03
C LYS A 105 0.21 29.66 -5.90
N THR A 106 -0.40 30.18 -6.97
CA THR A 106 -1.85 30.31 -7.05
C THR A 106 -2.52 28.96 -7.29
N TYR A 107 -3.82 28.84 -7.02
CA TYR A 107 -4.57 27.59 -7.19
C TYR A 107 -4.38 26.93 -8.57
N LEU A 108 -4.50 27.72 -9.65
CA LEU A 108 -4.31 27.19 -11.00
C LEU A 108 -2.85 26.78 -11.29
N GLN A 109 -1.87 27.47 -10.72
CA GLN A 109 -0.46 27.11 -10.85
C GLN A 109 -0.07 25.92 -9.98
N ALA A 110 -0.81 25.66 -8.89
CA ALA A 110 -0.63 24.54 -8.00
C ALA A 110 -1.20 23.23 -8.57
N LEU A 111 -2.24 23.29 -9.41
CA LEU A 111 -2.90 22.13 -10.01
C LEU A 111 -1.92 21.07 -10.55
N PRO A 112 -0.90 21.39 -11.39
CA PRO A 112 -0.02 20.37 -11.98
C PRO A 112 0.90 19.67 -10.98
N TYR A 113 0.97 20.12 -9.72
CA TYR A 113 1.66 19.37 -8.66
C TYR A 113 0.87 18.14 -8.26
N PHE A 114 -0.47 18.19 -8.28
CA PHE A 114 -1.34 17.08 -7.88
C PHE A 114 -1.27 15.92 -8.89
N ASP A 115 -1.17 16.20 -10.19
CA ASP A 115 -1.00 15.19 -11.26
C ASP A 115 0.31 14.39 -11.12
N ARG A 116 1.26 14.91 -10.33
CA ARG A 116 2.61 14.36 -10.16
C ARG A 116 2.83 13.70 -8.81
N LEU A 117 1.88 13.79 -7.87
CA LEU A 117 1.96 13.12 -6.58
C LEU A 117 1.79 11.61 -6.77
N ASP A 118 0.59 11.18 -7.14
CA ASP A 118 0.39 9.86 -7.75
C ASP A 118 0.45 10.04 -9.27
N TYR A 119 1.62 9.72 -9.83
CA TYR A 119 1.92 9.85 -11.26
C TYR A 119 1.24 8.79 -12.13
N VAL A 120 0.54 7.82 -11.53
CA VAL A 120 -0.22 6.79 -12.26
C VAL A 120 -1.70 7.17 -12.32
N SER A 121 -2.22 7.87 -11.30
CA SER A 121 -3.63 8.32 -11.25
C SER A 121 -3.80 9.84 -11.39
N MET A 122 -3.37 10.38 -12.53
CA MET A 122 -3.28 11.83 -12.77
C MET A 122 -4.63 12.54 -12.62
N MET A 123 -5.67 12.11 -13.34
CA MET A 123 -6.97 12.79 -13.34
C MET A 123 -7.71 12.67 -12.00
N CYS A 124 -7.55 11.55 -11.27
CA CYS A 124 -8.18 11.40 -9.96
C CYS A 124 -7.60 12.39 -8.94
N ASN A 125 -6.31 12.71 -9.03
CA ASN A 125 -5.71 13.73 -8.16
C ASN A 125 -6.15 15.14 -8.57
N GLU A 126 -6.25 15.42 -9.87
CA GLU A 126 -6.80 16.67 -10.39
C GLU A 126 -8.26 16.86 -9.94
N GLU A 127 -9.05 15.80 -9.97
CA GLU A 127 -10.44 15.74 -9.52
C GLU A 127 -10.53 16.00 -8.01
N ALA A 128 -9.75 15.29 -7.18
CA ALA A 128 -9.73 15.50 -5.74
C ALA A 128 -9.36 16.93 -5.36
N TYR A 129 -8.36 17.53 -6.03
CA TYR A 129 -7.98 18.91 -5.82
C TYR A 129 -9.07 19.89 -6.28
N SER A 130 -9.64 19.66 -7.46
CA SER A 130 -10.68 20.52 -8.03
C SER A 130 -11.95 20.50 -7.18
N LEU A 131 -12.38 19.33 -6.69
CA LEU A 131 -13.50 19.19 -5.78
C LEU A 131 -13.25 19.90 -4.45
N ALA A 132 -12.03 19.85 -3.92
CA ALA A 132 -11.67 20.58 -2.69
C ALA A 132 -11.80 22.10 -2.91
N VAL A 133 -11.29 22.63 -4.02
CA VAL A 133 -11.39 24.06 -4.35
C VAL A 133 -12.84 24.47 -4.64
N GLU A 134 -13.60 23.67 -5.38
CA GLU A 134 -15.02 23.91 -5.67
C GLU A 134 -15.87 23.93 -4.41
N LYS A 135 -15.59 23.03 -3.46
CA LYS A 135 -16.25 22.99 -2.16
C LYS A 135 -15.94 24.22 -1.30
N LEU A 136 -14.71 24.74 -1.37
CA LEU A 136 -14.34 25.99 -0.67
C LEU A 136 -14.97 27.23 -1.33
N LEU A 137 -15.13 27.23 -2.66
CA LEU A 137 -15.76 28.31 -3.41
C LEU A 137 -17.30 28.23 -3.43
N ASN A 138 -17.89 27.14 -2.94
CA ASN A 138 -19.33 26.85 -2.98
C ASN A 138 -19.92 26.89 -4.40
N ILE A 139 -19.25 26.22 -5.34
CA ILE A 139 -19.67 26.18 -6.75
C ILE A 139 -19.86 24.75 -7.19
N GLN A 140 -20.81 24.56 -8.10
CA GLN A 140 -21.07 23.28 -8.74
C GLN A 140 -20.64 23.31 -10.20
N ALA A 141 -19.90 22.28 -10.62
CA ALA A 141 -19.52 22.09 -12.02
C ALA A 141 -20.76 21.79 -12.89
N PRO A 142 -20.74 22.13 -14.19
CA PRO A 142 -21.88 21.82 -15.06
C PRO A 142 -22.02 20.30 -15.25
N PRO A 143 -23.25 19.79 -15.50
CA PRO A 143 -23.51 18.35 -15.54
C PRO A 143 -22.63 17.59 -16.54
N ARG A 144 -22.37 18.16 -17.72
CA ARG A 144 -21.50 17.53 -18.71
C ARG A 144 -20.07 17.37 -18.19
N ALA A 145 -19.54 18.36 -17.46
CA ALA A 145 -18.20 18.27 -16.89
C ALA A 145 -18.10 17.18 -15.81
N GLU A 146 -19.12 17.06 -14.96
CA GLU A 146 -19.20 15.98 -13.95
C GLU A 146 -19.17 14.58 -14.63
N TRP A 147 -19.91 14.38 -15.73
CA TRP A 147 -19.87 13.13 -16.48
C TRP A 147 -18.52 12.87 -17.17
N ILE A 148 -17.88 13.90 -17.73
CA ILE A 148 -16.51 13.78 -18.28
C ILE A 148 -15.53 13.36 -17.17
N ARG A 149 -15.62 13.97 -15.98
CA ARG A 149 -14.78 13.62 -14.83
C ARG A 149 -14.97 12.17 -14.41
N VAL A 150 -16.22 11.70 -14.28
CA VAL A 150 -16.52 10.30 -13.95
C VAL A 150 -15.94 9.35 -15.01
N LEU A 151 -16.09 9.66 -16.29
CA LEU A 151 -15.55 8.83 -17.39
C LEU A 151 -14.02 8.73 -17.31
N TYR A 152 -13.33 9.86 -17.16
CA TYR A 152 -11.86 9.90 -17.06
C TYR A 152 -11.35 9.37 -15.72
N GLY A 153 -12.11 9.51 -14.64
CA GLY A 153 -11.80 8.95 -13.32
C GLY A 153 -11.80 7.42 -13.36
N GLU A 154 -12.80 6.81 -14.00
CA GLU A 154 -12.85 5.35 -14.17
C GLU A 154 -11.80 4.83 -15.17
N MET A 155 -11.52 5.57 -16.25
CA MET A 155 -10.39 5.24 -17.13
C MET A 155 -9.04 5.32 -16.38
N THR A 156 -8.85 6.34 -15.54
CA THR A 156 -7.66 6.47 -14.69
C THR A 156 -7.56 5.33 -13.67
N ARG A 157 -8.71 4.89 -13.14
CA ARG A 157 -8.78 3.73 -12.24
C ARG A 157 -8.30 2.46 -12.94
N ILE A 158 -8.75 2.21 -14.17
CA ILE A 158 -8.28 1.07 -14.97
C ILE A 158 -6.77 1.19 -15.21
N LEU A 159 -6.27 2.36 -15.60
CA LEU A 159 -4.82 2.62 -15.77
C LEU A 159 -4.01 2.28 -14.52
N ASN A 160 -4.51 2.64 -13.34
CA ASN A 160 -3.85 2.37 -12.07
C ASN A 160 -3.92 0.88 -11.68
N HIS A 161 -5.08 0.24 -11.83
CA HIS A 161 -5.21 -1.19 -11.54
C HIS A 161 -4.38 -2.08 -12.47
N ILE A 162 -4.31 -1.75 -13.77
CA ILE A 162 -3.39 -2.42 -14.70
C ILE A 162 -1.95 -2.30 -14.19
N MET A 163 -1.50 -1.08 -13.88
CA MET A 163 -0.14 -0.87 -13.37
C MET A 163 0.09 -1.70 -12.11
N ALA A 164 -0.79 -1.61 -11.11
CA ALA A 164 -0.65 -2.32 -9.85
C ALA A 164 -0.62 -3.86 -10.01
N VAL A 165 -1.47 -4.44 -10.86
CA VAL A 165 -1.51 -5.89 -11.07
C VAL A 165 -0.30 -6.37 -11.86
N THR A 166 0.06 -5.66 -12.94
CA THR A 166 1.17 -6.04 -13.82
C THR A 166 2.53 -5.91 -13.17
N THR A 167 2.78 -4.85 -12.40
CA THR A 167 4.05 -4.68 -11.68
C THR A 167 4.18 -5.69 -10.55
N HIS A 168 3.09 -5.94 -9.82
CA HIS A 168 3.06 -7.02 -8.82
C HIS A 168 3.34 -8.39 -9.43
N ALA A 169 2.77 -8.67 -10.61
CA ALA A 169 3.04 -9.89 -11.36
C ALA A 169 4.52 -9.98 -11.80
N LEU A 170 5.09 -8.87 -12.29
CA LEU A 170 6.48 -8.77 -12.71
C LEU A 170 7.44 -9.05 -11.55
N ASP A 171 7.20 -8.47 -10.37
CA ASP A 171 8.02 -8.65 -9.17
C ASP A 171 8.03 -10.09 -8.65
N ILE A 172 6.90 -10.79 -8.79
CA ILE A 172 6.82 -12.22 -8.44
C ILE A 172 7.50 -13.10 -9.52
N GLY A 173 7.60 -12.61 -10.75
CA GLY A 173 8.31 -13.25 -11.86
C GLY A 173 7.49 -13.49 -13.13
N ALA A 174 6.21 -13.12 -13.15
CA ALA A 174 5.34 -13.25 -14.33
C ALA A 174 5.48 -12.04 -15.26
N MET A 175 6.37 -12.15 -16.25
CA MET A 175 6.71 -11.05 -17.17
C MET A 175 5.70 -10.82 -18.30
N THR A 176 5.03 -11.86 -18.79
CA THR A 176 4.15 -11.76 -19.97
C THR A 176 2.91 -10.87 -19.80
N PRO A 177 2.12 -10.93 -18.69
CA PRO A 177 0.92 -10.10 -18.57
C PRO A 177 1.24 -8.60 -18.52
N PHE A 178 2.45 -8.24 -18.09
CA PHE A 178 2.92 -6.86 -18.10
C PHE A 178 2.91 -6.26 -19.51
N PHE A 179 3.47 -6.97 -20.50
CA PHE A 179 3.53 -6.48 -21.87
C PHE A 179 2.16 -6.41 -22.55
N TRP A 180 1.29 -7.40 -22.30
CA TRP A 180 -0.05 -7.43 -22.90
C TRP A 180 -0.93 -6.27 -22.44
N LEU A 181 -0.92 -5.97 -21.15
CA LEU A 181 -1.73 -4.88 -20.61
C LEU A 181 -1.08 -3.51 -20.81
N PHE A 182 0.24 -3.44 -21.01
CA PHE A 182 0.89 -2.18 -21.36
C PHE A 182 0.54 -1.73 -22.79
N GLU A 183 0.22 -2.65 -23.69
CA GLU A 183 -0.38 -2.31 -25.00
C GLU A 183 -1.72 -1.57 -24.82
N GLU A 184 -2.60 -2.08 -23.95
CA GLU A 184 -3.89 -1.44 -23.65
C GLU A 184 -3.72 -0.12 -22.90
N ARG A 185 -2.71 -0.04 -22.03
CA ARG A 185 -2.31 1.20 -21.35
C ARG A 185 -1.84 2.27 -22.32
N GLU A 186 -1.15 1.89 -23.38
CA GLU A 186 -0.70 2.81 -24.43
C GLU A 186 -1.90 3.40 -25.20
N LYS A 187 -2.89 2.58 -25.55
CA LYS A 187 -4.14 3.04 -26.19
C LYS A 187 -4.88 4.05 -25.31
N MET A 188 -4.92 3.82 -23.99
CA MET A 188 -5.49 4.80 -23.07
C MET A 188 -4.69 6.11 -23.03
N PHE A 189 -3.35 6.08 -23.14
CA PHE A 189 -2.57 7.31 -23.26
C PHE A 189 -2.83 8.09 -24.53
N GLU A 190 -3.18 7.43 -25.64
CA GLU A 190 -3.65 8.10 -26.85
C GLU A 190 -4.94 8.89 -26.57
N PHE A 191 -5.86 8.36 -25.76
CA PHE A 191 -7.07 9.11 -25.36
C PHE A 191 -6.75 10.33 -24.48
N TYR A 192 -5.73 10.25 -23.64
CA TYR A 192 -5.27 11.39 -22.83
C TYR A 192 -4.63 12.46 -23.71
N GLU A 193 -3.82 12.03 -24.68
CA GLU A 193 -3.17 12.91 -25.64
C GLU A 193 -4.20 13.61 -26.53
N ARG A 194 -5.24 12.91 -27.00
CA ARG A 194 -6.29 13.50 -27.82
C ARG A 194 -7.11 14.56 -27.09
N VAL A 195 -7.27 14.44 -25.77
CA VAL A 195 -8.07 15.40 -24.97
C VAL A 195 -7.25 16.55 -24.42
N SER A 196 -6.03 16.30 -23.98
CA SER A 196 -5.20 17.31 -23.29
C SER A 196 -4.00 17.79 -24.10
N GLY A 197 -3.58 17.03 -25.11
CA GLY A 197 -2.31 17.19 -25.82
C GLY A 197 -1.11 16.57 -25.09
N ALA A 198 -1.30 16.03 -23.89
CA ALA A 198 -0.27 15.36 -23.11
C ALA A 198 -0.66 13.91 -22.82
N ARG A 199 0.33 13.02 -22.81
CA ARG A 199 0.10 11.58 -22.61
C ARG A 199 -0.15 11.18 -21.15
N MET A 200 0.49 11.85 -20.19
CA MET A 200 0.34 11.54 -18.76
C MET A 200 -0.20 12.74 -17.97
N HIS A 201 0.64 13.77 -17.79
CA HIS A 201 0.27 14.96 -17.01
C HIS A 201 -0.57 15.91 -17.85
N ALA A 202 -1.89 15.81 -17.69
CA ALA A 202 -2.87 16.45 -18.57
C ALA A 202 -3.30 17.84 -18.09
N ALA A 203 -3.34 18.11 -16.78
CA ALA A 203 -3.89 19.34 -16.19
C ALA A 203 -5.24 19.74 -16.81
N TYR A 204 -6.08 18.72 -17.01
CA TYR A 204 -7.30 18.77 -17.81
C TYR A 204 -8.52 19.09 -16.95
N ILE A 205 -8.64 18.42 -15.80
CA ILE A 205 -9.65 18.73 -14.80
C ILE A 205 -9.17 19.95 -14.02
N ARG A 206 -10.01 20.97 -13.95
CA ARG A 206 -9.69 22.24 -13.28
C ARG A 206 -10.78 22.60 -12.29
N PRO A 207 -10.48 23.43 -11.28
CA PRO A 207 -11.52 24.02 -10.46
C PRO A 207 -12.51 24.80 -11.35
N GLY A 208 -13.79 24.43 -11.30
CA GLY A 208 -14.87 24.96 -12.12
C GLY A 208 -15.23 24.13 -13.38
N GLY A 209 -14.83 22.85 -13.44
CA GLY A 209 -15.22 21.92 -14.51
C GLY A 209 -14.03 21.24 -15.21
N VAL A 210 -14.05 21.22 -16.54
CA VAL A 210 -12.94 20.70 -17.38
C VAL A 210 -12.42 21.77 -18.32
N HIS A 211 -11.14 21.67 -18.70
CA HIS A 211 -10.46 22.74 -19.45
C HIS A 211 -10.97 22.89 -20.89
N GLN A 212 -11.15 21.77 -21.59
CA GLN A 212 -11.58 21.67 -22.99
C GLN A 212 -12.59 20.53 -23.12
N ASP A 213 -13.44 20.57 -24.15
CA ASP A 213 -14.41 19.49 -24.38
C ASP A 213 -13.73 18.33 -25.12
N LEU A 214 -14.37 17.18 -25.11
CA LEU A 214 -13.91 16.00 -25.86
C LEU A 214 -13.93 16.31 -27.37
N PRO A 215 -12.89 15.93 -28.12
CA PRO A 215 -12.91 16.05 -29.57
C PRO A 215 -13.95 15.11 -30.17
N LEU A 216 -14.50 15.50 -31.32
CA LEU A 216 -15.49 14.71 -32.05
C LEU A 216 -14.93 13.33 -32.41
N GLY A 217 -15.75 12.28 -32.24
CA GLY A 217 -15.41 10.88 -32.52
C GLY A 217 -14.69 10.14 -31.38
N LEU A 218 -14.21 10.82 -30.34
CA LEU A 218 -13.48 10.15 -29.26
C LEU A 218 -14.34 9.18 -28.45
N MET A 219 -15.63 9.48 -28.28
CA MET A 219 -16.55 8.62 -27.53
C MET A 219 -16.73 7.26 -28.21
N ASP A 220 -16.73 7.22 -29.56
CA ASP A 220 -16.85 5.99 -30.34
C ASP A 220 -15.58 5.14 -30.17
N ASP A 221 -14.41 5.78 -30.19
CA ASP A 221 -13.12 5.10 -30.00
C ASP A 221 -13.00 4.48 -28.60
N ILE A 222 -13.42 5.22 -27.56
CA ILE A 222 -13.46 4.71 -26.18
C ILE A 222 -14.44 3.53 -26.08
N TYR A 223 -15.60 3.61 -26.75
CA TYR A 223 -16.57 2.51 -26.76
C TYR A 223 -16.01 1.23 -27.39
N VAL A 224 -15.34 1.36 -28.54
CA VAL A 224 -14.66 0.23 -29.21
C VAL A 224 -13.59 -0.36 -28.31
N TRP A 225 -12.80 0.48 -27.64
CA TRP A 225 -11.79 0.03 -26.69
C TRP A 225 -12.40 -0.72 -25.50
N CYS A 226 -13.44 -0.19 -24.86
CA CYS A 226 -14.10 -0.84 -23.73
C CYS A 226 -14.58 -2.26 -24.07
N LYS A 227 -15.13 -2.44 -25.28
CA LYS A 227 -15.59 -3.75 -25.77
C LYS A 227 -14.45 -4.77 -25.89
N ASN A 228 -13.30 -4.33 -26.38
CA ASN A 228 -12.13 -5.19 -26.57
C ASN A 228 -11.40 -5.45 -25.24
N PHE A 229 -11.38 -4.47 -24.34
CA PHE A 229 -10.66 -4.57 -23.07
C PHE A 229 -11.21 -5.65 -22.15
N SER A 230 -12.52 -5.93 -22.18
CA SER A 230 -13.11 -7.04 -21.42
C SER A 230 -12.42 -8.38 -21.73
N ILE A 231 -12.13 -8.65 -23.00
CA ILE A 231 -11.45 -9.88 -23.43
C ILE A 231 -10.03 -9.93 -22.86
N ARG A 232 -9.32 -8.79 -22.85
CA ARG A 232 -7.96 -8.70 -22.30
C ARG A 232 -7.91 -8.91 -20.78
N ILE A 233 -8.96 -8.52 -20.04
CA ILE A 233 -9.07 -8.83 -18.61
C ILE A 233 -9.25 -10.35 -18.42
N ASP A 234 -10.07 -10.99 -19.25
CA ASP A 234 -10.31 -12.43 -19.13
C ASP A 234 -9.05 -13.25 -19.47
N GLU A 235 -8.28 -12.83 -20.47
CA GLU A 235 -6.95 -13.42 -20.79
C GLU A 235 -5.95 -13.26 -19.62
N LEU A 236 -5.97 -12.11 -18.93
CA LEU A 236 -5.15 -11.87 -17.74
C LEU A 236 -5.52 -12.84 -16.61
N GLU A 237 -6.81 -13.01 -16.34
CA GLU A 237 -7.28 -13.91 -15.28
C GLU A 237 -7.00 -15.37 -15.61
N GLU A 238 -7.16 -15.78 -16.87
CA GLU A 238 -6.84 -17.14 -17.30
C GLU A 238 -5.38 -17.48 -17.00
N MET A 239 -4.47 -16.52 -17.21
CA MET A 239 -3.03 -16.68 -16.96
C MET A 239 -2.64 -16.64 -15.48
N LEU A 240 -3.25 -15.77 -14.66
CA LEU A 240 -2.82 -15.53 -13.28
C LEU A 240 -3.74 -16.16 -12.24
N THR A 241 -5.05 -15.96 -12.35
CA THR A 241 -6.02 -16.26 -11.28
C THR A 241 -6.01 -17.74 -10.89
N ASN A 242 -5.93 -18.64 -11.87
CA ASN A 242 -5.93 -20.09 -11.66
C ASN A 242 -4.54 -20.73 -11.58
N ASN A 243 -3.48 -19.94 -11.75
CA ASN A 243 -2.13 -20.45 -11.71
C ASN A 243 -1.73 -20.89 -10.28
N ARG A 244 -1.29 -22.15 -10.15
CA ARG A 244 -0.85 -22.72 -8.86
C ARG A 244 0.31 -21.94 -8.24
N ILE A 245 1.27 -21.50 -9.05
CA ILE A 245 2.44 -20.76 -8.56
C ILE A 245 1.99 -19.41 -8.00
N TRP A 246 1.09 -18.72 -8.71
CA TRP A 246 0.54 -17.44 -8.26
C TRP A 246 -0.20 -17.58 -6.93
N LYS A 247 -1.10 -18.55 -6.81
CA LYS A 247 -1.83 -18.83 -5.56
C LYS A 247 -0.86 -19.13 -4.41
N ASN A 248 0.12 -20.01 -4.62
CA ASN A 248 1.11 -20.35 -3.58
C ASN A 248 1.95 -19.14 -3.10
N ARG A 249 2.05 -18.08 -3.92
CA ARG A 249 2.84 -16.87 -3.63
C ARG A 249 1.99 -15.70 -3.13
N THR A 250 0.67 -15.84 -3.04
CA THR A 250 -0.24 -14.73 -2.69
C THR A 250 -1.29 -15.10 -1.66
N VAL A 251 -1.73 -16.37 -1.64
CA VAL A 251 -2.64 -16.89 -0.63
C VAL A 251 -1.90 -17.01 0.70
N ASP A 252 -2.56 -16.60 1.78
CA ASP A 252 -2.04 -16.59 3.16
C ASP A 252 -0.82 -15.66 3.38
N ILE A 253 -0.52 -14.76 2.43
CA ILE A 253 0.54 -13.75 2.58
C ILE A 253 -0.07 -12.38 2.84
N GLY A 254 0.45 -11.68 3.85
CA GLY A 254 0.03 -10.32 4.20
C GLY A 254 -1.43 -10.28 4.66
N VAL A 255 -1.82 -11.24 5.50
CA VAL A 255 -3.15 -11.27 6.11
C VAL A 255 -3.30 -10.06 7.02
N VAL A 256 -4.37 -9.28 6.80
CA VAL A 256 -4.71 -8.11 7.61
C VAL A 256 -6.11 -8.31 8.17
N THR A 257 -6.25 -8.19 9.48
CA THR A 257 -7.57 -8.24 10.11
C THR A 257 -8.33 -6.92 9.90
N ALA A 258 -9.66 -6.97 9.94
CA ALA A 258 -10.49 -5.78 9.80
C ALA A 258 -10.18 -4.71 10.87
N GLU A 259 -9.91 -5.14 12.11
CA GLU A 259 -9.58 -4.24 13.22
C GLU A 259 -8.23 -3.54 13.03
N GLU A 260 -7.19 -4.29 12.64
CA GLU A 260 -5.87 -3.72 12.32
C GLU A 260 -5.95 -2.75 11.15
N ALA A 261 -6.72 -3.10 10.12
CA ALA A 261 -6.88 -2.24 8.94
C ALA A 261 -7.46 -0.86 9.32
N LEU A 262 -8.43 -0.83 10.24
CA LEU A 262 -9.00 0.43 10.75
C LEU A 262 -8.01 1.17 11.66
N ASN A 263 -7.38 0.47 12.60
CA ASN A 263 -6.43 1.07 13.55
C ASN A 263 -5.20 1.67 12.87
N TYR A 264 -4.73 1.05 11.78
CA TYR A 264 -3.59 1.53 11.00
C TYR A 264 -3.99 2.58 9.94
N GLY A 265 -5.28 2.91 9.83
CA GLY A 265 -5.77 3.92 8.90
C GLY A 265 -5.66 3.50 7.42
N PHE A 266 -5.78 2.20 7.13
CA PHE A 266 -5.80 1.71 5.75
C PHE A 266 -7.04 2.21 5.00
N SER A 267 -6.95 2.26 3.67
CA SER A 267 -8.02 2.75 2.81
C SER A 267 -8.14 1.95 1.50
N GLY A 268 -9.27 2.12 0.81
CA GLY A 268 -9.51 1.53 -0.51
C GLY A 268 -9.51 0.00 -0.51
N VAL A 269 -8.73 -0.59 -1.43
CA VAL A 269 -8.66 -2.04 -1.64
C VAL A 269 -8.15 -2.79 -0.40
N MET A 270 -7.33 -2.15 0.45
CA MET A 270 -6.84 -2.77 1.68
C MET A 270 -7.97 -3.04 2.69
N LEU A 271 -8.92 -2.10 2.83
CA LEU A 271 -10.11 -2.29 3.67
C LEU A 271 -11.05 -3.33 3.07
N ARG A 272 -11.33 -3.22 1.76
CA ARG A 272 -12.25 -4.11 1.05
C ARG A 272 -11.75 -5.55 1.03
N GLY A 273 -10.46 -5.76 0.80
CA GLY A 273 -9.84 -7.08 0.85
C GLY A 273 -9.97 -7.76 2.22
N SER A 274 -9.99 -6.96 3.29
CA SER A 274 -10.12 -7.42 4.68
C SER A 274 -11.59 -7.59 5.14
N GLY A 275 -12.56 -7.47 4.23
CA GLY A 275 -13.99 -7.71 4.50
C GLY A 275 -14.82 -6.48 4.89
N ILE A 276 -14.23 -5.29 4.96
CA ILE A 276 -14.94 -4.06 5.34
C ILE A 276 -15.66 -3.48 4.11
N LYS A 277 -16.98 -3.29 4.21
CA LYS A 277 -17.82 -2.72 3.16
C LYS A 277 -17.72 -1.19 3.11
N TRP A 278 -16.61 -0.68 2.57
CA TRP A 278 -16.36 0.76 2.48
C TRP A 278 -15.87 1.19 1.09
N ASP A 279 -16.62 2.10 0.45
CA ASP A 279 -16.22 2.80 -0.78
C ASP A 279 -16.83 4.21 -0.78
N LEU A 280 -15.98 5.22 -1.02
CA LEU A 280 -16.38 6.64 -1.01
C LEU A 280 -17.42 6.93 -2.10
N ARG A 281 -17.30 6.29 -3.27
CA ARG A 281 -18.26 6.47 -4.38
C ARG A 281 -19.69 6.05 -4.04
N LYS A 282 -19.87 5.18 -3.03
CA LYS A 282 -21.19 4.74 -2.55
C LYS A 282 -21.60 5.43 -1.26
N SER A 283 -20.68 5.59 -0.30
CA SER A 283 -20.99 6.15 1.01
C SER A 283 -21.11 7.68 1.00
N GLN A 284 -20.26 8.35 0.22
CA GLN A 284 -20.20 9.81 0.09
C GLN A 284 -20.02 10.15 -1.40
N PRO A 285 -21.06 9.95 -2.22
CA PRO A 285 -20.96 10.15 -3.65
C PRO A 285 -20.58 11.60 -3.98
N TYR A 286 -19.68 11.74 -4.93
CA TYR A 286 -19.27 13.00 -5.55
C TYR A 286 -19.61 12.96 -7.04
N ASP A 287 -19.64 14.13 -7.68
CA ASP A 287 -20.04 14.30 -9.08
C ASP A 287 -21.34 13.54 -9.42
N LYS A 288 -21.27 12.55 -10.32
CA LYS A 288 -22.42 11.75 -10.78
C LYS A 288 -22.29 10.26 -10.49
N TYR A 289 -21.50 9.88 -9.49
CA TYR A 289 -21.36 8.47 -9.06
C TYR A 289 -22.65 7.88 -8.46
N ASP A 290 -23.60 8.73 -8.05
CA ASP A 290 -24.94 8.36 -7.57
C ASP A 290 -25.87 7.86 -8.70
N GLN A 291 -25.61 8.28 -9.95
CA GLN A 291 -26.44 7.94 -11.12
C GLN A 291 -25.96 6.72 -11.91
N VAL A 292 -24.88 6.08 -11.45
CA VAL A 292 -24.27 4.89 -12.07
C VAL A 292 -24.46 3.65 -11.21
N GLU A 293 -24.78 2.55 -11.87
CA GLU A 293 -24.99 1.25 -11.26
C GLU A 293 -23.74 0.40 -11.37
N PHE A 294 -23.14 0.11 -10.22
CA PHE A 294 -21.97 -0.75 -10.10
C PHE A 294 -21.95 -1.42 -8.74
N ASP A 295 -21.24 -2.54 -8.68
CA ASP A 295 -21.02 -3.33 -7.48
C ASP A 295 -19.59 -3.12 -6.96
N VAL A 296 -19.38 -3.31 -5.67
CA VAL A 296 -18.06 -3.16 -5.03
C VAL A 296 -17.59 -4.53 -4.55
N PRO A 297 -16.44 -5.04 -5.03
CA PRO A 297 -15.93 -6.34 -4.60
C PRO A 297 -15.43 -6.26 -3.17
N ILE A 298 -15.63 -7.35 -2.42
CA ILE A 298 -15.25 -7.48 -1.01
C ILE A 298 -14.48 -8.80 -0.87
N GLY A 299 -13.30 -8.74 -0.26
CA GLY A 299 -12.49 -9.91 0.07
C GLY A 299 -13.01 -10.63 1.32
N SER A 300 -12.53 -11.85 1.54
CA SER A 300 -13.00 -12.71 2.64
C SER A 300 -11.95 -12.90 3.72
N LYS A 301 -10.69 -13.12 3.32
CA LYS A 301 -9.58 -13.49 4.21
C LYS A 301 -8.64 -12.34 4.54
N GLY A 302 -8.60 -11.29 3.72
CA GLY A 302 -7.65 -10.17 3.90
C GLY A 302 -6.23 -10.46 3.43
N ASP A 303 -6.03 -11.46 2.56
CA ASP A 303 -4.72 -11.81 2.00
C ASP A 303 -4.39 -11.03 0.70
N CYS A 304 -3.17 -11.20 0.18
CA CYS A 304 -2.77 -10.58 -1.08
C CYS A 304 -3.62 -11.06 -2.27
N TYR A 305 -4.07 -12.32 -2.25
CA TYR A 305 -4.86 -12.91 -3.33
C TYR A 305 -6.25 -12.27 -3.43
N ASP A 306 -6.96 -12.11 -2.32
CA ASP A 306 -8.26 -11.43 -2.28
C ASP A 306 -8.14 -9.97 -2.74
N ARG A 307 -7.06 -9.28 -2.35
CA ARG A 307 -6.78 -7.91 -2.81
C ARG A 307 -6.46 -7.85 -4.31
N TYR A 308 -5.87 -8.90 -4.88
CA TYR A 308 -5.66 -9.01 -6.32
C TYR A 308 -7.02 -9.18 -7.03
N LEU A 309 -7.86 -10.12 -6.58
CA LEU A 309 -9.19 -10.34 -7.14
C LEU A 309 -10.07 -9.09 -7.07
N CYS A 310 -10.04 -8.37 -5.95
CA CYS A 310 -10.76 -7.10 -5.81
C CYS A 310 -10.36 -6.08 -6.88
N ARG A 311 -9.07 -5.98 -7.23
CA ARG A 311 -8.60 -5.05 -8.28
C ARG A 311 -9.08 -5.48 -9.66
N VAL A 312 -9.08 -6.78 -9.94
CA VAL A 312 -9.55 -7.28 -11.24
C VAL A 312 -11.06 -7.07 -11.40
N GLU A 313 -11.84 -7.37 -10.37
CA GLU A 313 -13.27 -7.06 -10.35
C GLU A 313 -13.53 -5.55 -10.42
N GLU A 314 -12.73 -4.71 -9.75
CA GLU A 314 -12.84 -3.25 -9.90
C GLU A 314 -12.62 -2.78 -11.34
N MET A 315 -11.69 -3.40 -12.10
CA MET A 315 -11.52 -3.09 -13.53
C MET A 315 -12.79 -3.43 -14.34
N ARG A 316 -13.46 -4.55 -14.05
CA ARG A 316 -14.74 -4.92 -14.70
C ARG A 316 -15.86 -3.93 -14.34
N GLN A 317 -15.93 -3.52 -13.09
CA GLN A 317 -16.94 -2.55 -12.65
C GLN A 317 -16.67 -1.16 -13.23
N SER A 318 -15.41 -0.76 -13.38
CA SER A 318 -15.03 0.46 -14.10
C SER A 318 -15.49 0.43 -15.56
N LEU A 319 -15.29 -0.68 -16.28
CA LEU A 319 -15.83 -0.83 -17.63
C LEU A 319 -17.36 -0.65 -17.67
N ARG A 320 -18.08 -1.24 -16.70
CA ARG A 320 -19.53 -1.09 -16.58
C ARG A 320 -19.94 0.38 -16.36
N ILE A 321 -19.21 1.12 -15.51
CA ILE A 321 -19.45 2.55 -15.28
C ILE A 321 -19.16 3.35 -16.56
N MET A 322 -18.05 3.07 -17.24
CA MET A 322 -17.69 3.74 -18.50
C MET A 322 -18.77 3.55 -19.59
N HIS A 323 -19.29 2.33 -19.76
CA HIS A 323 -20.40 2.09 -20.68
C HIS A 323 -21.66 2.90 -20.33
N GLN A 324 -21.99 3.01 -19.04
CA GLN A 324 -23.13 3.82 -18.61
C GLN A 324 -22.88 5.32 -18.80
N ALA A 325 -21.66 5.80 -18.53
CA ALA A 325 -21.28 7.20 -18.70
C ALA A 325 -21.34 7.62 -20.18
N LEU A 326 -20.88 6.76 -21.10
CA LEU A 326 -20.98 7.00 -22.54
C LEU A 326 -22.44 7.09 -23.02
N ASN A 327 -23.32 6.22 -22.51
CA ASN A 327 -24.74 6.21 -22.88
C ASN A 327 -25.56 7.35 -22.26
N LYS A 328 -25.18 7.82 -21.08
CA LYS A 328 -25.89 8.86 -20.32
C LYS A 328 -25.29 10.25 -20.49
N MET A 329 -24.33 10.42 -21.40
CA MET A 329 -23.59 11.66 -21.56
C MET A 329 -24.50 12.81 -22.05
N PRO A 330 -24.72 13.87 -21.26
CA PRO A 330 -25.54 14.99 -21.69
C PRO A 330 -24.76 15.94 -22.62
N GLU A 331 -25.47 16.59 -23.52
CA GLU A 331 -24.98 17.81 -24.16
C GLU A 331 -24.99 18.96 -23.14
N GLY A 332 -24.07 19.90 -23.28
CA GLY A 332 -24.01 21.05 -22.37
C GLY A 332 -22.65 21.71 -22.30
N GLU A 333 -22.52 22.65 -21.36
CA GLU A 333 -21.27 23.36 -21.13
C GLU A 333 -20.32 22.55 -20.24
N ILE A 334 -19.02 22.79 -20.42
CA ILE A 334 -17.93 22.08 -19.75
C ILE A 334 -17.31 22.87 -18.59
N LYS A 335 -17.61 24.16 -18.50
CA LYS A 335 -17.10 25.09 -17.50
C LYS A 335 -18.27 25.76 -16.80
N VAL A 336 -18.05 26.14 -15.55
CA VAL A 336 -18.99 26.98 -14.80
C VAL A 336 -19.16 28.33 -15.52
N ASP A 337 -20.39 28.84 -15.53
CA ASP A 337 -20.79 30.12 -16.16
C ASP A 337 -20.29 31.37 -15.39
N ASP A 338 -19.32 31.22 -14.49
CA ASP A 338 -18.68 32.32 -13.76
C ASP A 338 -17.28 32.59 -14.32
N ALA A 339 -17.20 33.66 -15.12
CA ALA A 339 -15.96 34.12 -15.75
C ALA A 339 -14.90 34.63 -14.75
N LYS A 340 -15.24 34.80 -13.47
CA LYS A 340 -14.26 35.14 -12.43
C LYS A 340 -13.39 33.95 -12.04
N ILE A 341 -13.84 32.73 -12.36
CA ILE A 341 -13.22 31.47 -11.93
C ILE A 341 -12.75 30.70 -13.14
N ALA A 342 -13.67 30.45 -14.07
CA ALA A 342 -13.33 29.81 -15.34
C ALA A 342 -12.95 30.89 -16.37
N PRO A 343 -11.83 30.74 -17.09
CA PRO A 343 -11.49 31.69 -18.14
C PRO A 343 -12.52 31.61 -19.29
N PRO A 344 -12.96 32.75 -19.86
CA PRO A 344 -13.94 32.77 -20.94
C PRO A 344 -13.42 32.10 -22.21
N LYS A 345 -14.33 31.77 -23.12
CA LYS A 345 -13.96 31.18 -24.42
C LYS A 345 -13.09 32.19 -25.20
N ARG A 346 -12.12 31.70 -25.97
CA ARG A 346 -11.22 32.55 -26.77
C ARG A 346 -11.96 33.45 -27.76
N SER A 347 -13.12 33.02 -28.26
CA SER A 347 -14.00 33.80 -29.13
C SER A 347 -14.59 35.03 -28.45
N GLU A 348 -14.97 34.90 -27.17
CA GLU A 348 -15.54 35.98 -26.36
C GLU A 348 -14.45 36.90 -25.81
N MET A 349 -13.29 36.35 -25.44
CA MET A 349 -12.14 37.11 -24.97
C MET A 349 -11.67 38.18 -25.97
N LYS A 350 -11.82 37.94 -27.28
CA LYS A 350 -11.42 38.88 -28.35
C LYS A 350 -12.46 39.97 -28.65
N ARG A 351 -13.66 39.87 -28.07
CA ARG A 351 -14.75 40.85 -28.26
C ARG A 351 -14.76 41.96 -27.20
N PHE A 352 -14.05 41.73 -26.10
CA PHE A 352 -13.64 42.74 -25.14
C PHE A 352 -12.27 43.30 -25.55
#